data_AF-A0A2V6NAN4-F1
#
_entry.id   AF-A0A2V6NAN4-F1
#
_cell.length_a   1.000
_cell.length_b   1.000
_cell.length_c   1.000
_cell.angle_alpha   90.00
_cell.angle_beta   90.00
_cell.angle_gamma   90.00
#
_symmetry.space_group_name_H-M   'P 1'
#
loop_
_entity.id
_entity.type
_entity.pdbx_description
1 polymer ?
#
loop_
_entity_poly.entity_id
_entity_poly.type
_entity_poly.pdbx_seq_one_letter_code
_entity_poly.pdbx_strand_id
1 'polypeptide(L)' 'DSRHWTLKRQPFLLETSRPGVFAAGDVRSGSVKRVASAVGEGSMAVQFVHEYLKTM' A
#
# COMPACT_ATOMS: atom_id res chain seq x y z
N ASP A 1 -5.97 11.19 -9.24
CA ASP A 1 -7.04 10.82 -10.17
C ASP A 1 -6.88 9.35 -10.56
N SER A 2 -7.46 8.44 -9.77
CA SER A 2 -7.38 6.99 -10.00
C SER A 2 -8.64 6.53 -10.73
N ARG A 3 -8.72 6.85 -12.03
CA ARG A 3 -9.83 6.51 -12.93
C ARG A 3 -10.15 5.00 -13.05
N HIS A 4 -9.39 4.13 -12.38
CA HIS A 4 -9.51 2.67 -12.42
C HIS A 4 -9.70 2.03 -11.04
N TRP A 5 -10.02 2.80 -10.00
CA TRP A 5 -10.28 2.24 -8.68
C TRP A 5 -11.65 1.57 -8.62
N THR A 6 -11.71 0.30 -8.20
CA THR A 6 -12.92 -0.53 -8.31
C THR A 6 -13.65 -0.78 -6.99
N LEU A 7 -13.03 -0.47 -5.84
CA LEU A 7 -13.62 -0.72 -4.52
C LEU A 7 -14.36 0.50 -3.99
N LYS A 8 -15.40 0.27 -3.17
CA LYS A 8 -16.20 1.33 -2.53
C LYS A 8 -15.39 2.18 -1.52
N ARG A 9 -14.33 1.61 -0.96
CA ARG A 9 -13.43 2.28 -0.01
C ARG A 9 -12.25 2.95 -0.73
N GLN A 10 -11.64 3.96 -0.14
CA GLN A 10 -10.42 4.56 -0.69
C GLN A 10 -9.22 3.60 -0.60
N PRO A 11 -8.20 3.74 -1.47
CA PRO A 11 -6.93 3.02 -1.36
C PRO A 11 -6.36 3.09 0.07
N PHE A 12 -5.87 1.98 0.60
CA PHE A 12 -5.08 2.00 1.82
C PHE A 12 -3.75 2.69 1.54
N LEU A 13 -3.10 3.16 2.60
CA LEU A 13 -1.76 3.71 2.46
C LEU A 13 -0.81 2.62 1.93
N LEU A 14 0.08 2.99 1.01
CA LEU A 14 1.00 2.10 0.29
C LEU A 14 0.33 1.16 -0.72
N GLU A 15 -0.98 1.22 -0.89
CA GLU A 15 -1.66 0.43 -1.91
C GLU A 15 -1.48 1.03 -3.30
N THR A 16 -1.24 0.17 -4.28
CA THR A 16 -1.08 0.56 -5.67
C THR A 16 -2.45 0.85 -6.32
N SER A 17 -2.45 1.17 -7.61
CA SER A 17 -3.70 1.27 -8.37
C SER A 17 -4.46 -0.06 -8.51
N ARG A 18 -3.84 -1.20 -8.16
CA ARG A 18 -4.49 -2.50 -8.12
C ARG A 18 -4.88 -2.84 -6.68
N PRO A 19 -6.18 -3.00 -6.37
CA PRO A 19 -6.61 -3.35 -5.02
C PRO A 19 -5.95 -4.64 -4.51
N GLY A 20 -5.54 -4.62 -3.25
CA GLY A 20 -4.84 -5.72 -2.58
C GLY A 20 -3.35 -5.81 -2.85
N VAL A 21 -2.80 -4.95 -3.72
CA VAL A 21 -1.36 -4.92 -4.01
C VAL A 21 -0.74 -3.69 -3.39
N PHE A 22 0.29 -3.91 -2.58
CA PHE A 22 0.99 -2.89 -1.83
C PHE A 22 2.45 -2.78 -2.29
N ALA A 23 2.98 -1.55 -2.28
CA ALA A 23 4.38 -1.27 -2.58
C ALA A 23 5.01 -0.53 -1.39
N ALA A 24 6.11 -1.05 -0.86
CA ALA A 24 6.82 -0.49 0.29
C ALA A 24 8.31 -0.33 -0.02
N GLY A 25 8.93 0.68 0.59
CA GLY A 25 10.35 0.96 0.40
C GLY A 25 10.67 1.56 -0.97
N ASP A 26 11.90 1.35 -1.43
CA ASP A 26 12.49 2.14 -2.51
C ASP A 26 11.82 1.95 -3.88
N VAL A 27 11.08 0.85 -4.07
CA VAL A 27 10.29 0.59 -5.28
C VAL A 27 9.07 1.52 -5.41
N ARG A 28 8.60 2.10 -4.29
CA ARG A 28 7.44 2.99 -4.28
C ARG A 28 7.82 4.38 -4.79
N SER A 29 6.97 4.95 -5.65
CA SER A 29 7.11 6.34 -6.09
C SER A 29 7.06 7.30 -4.89
N GLY A 30 7.99 8.26 -4.83
CA GLY A 30 8.12 9.19 -3.72
C GLY A 30 8.65 8.56 -2.43
N SER A 31 9.37 7.44 -2.50
CA SER A 31 10.06 6.86 -1.35
C SER A 31 11.22 7.75 -0.88
N VAL A 32 11.49 7.70 0.43
CA VAL A 32 12.56 8.49 1.05
C VAL A 32 13.96 7.88 0.79
N LYS A 33 14.02 6.67 0.21
CA LYS A 33 15.26 5.91 -0.06
C LYS A 33 16.12 5.68 1.19
N ARG A 34 15.47 5.30 2.30
CA ARG A 34 16.12 5.03 3.58
C ARG A 34 15.62 3.73 4.19
N VAL A 35 16.55 2.94 4.73
CA VAL A 35 16.30 1.63 5.33
C VAL A 35 15.22 1.69 6.41
N ALA A 36 15.34 2.60 7.39
CA ALA A 36 14.37 2.70 8.48
C ALA A 36 12.94 3.01 7.98
N SER A 37 12.81 3.86 6.95
CA SER A 37 11.52 4.16 6.32
C SER A 37 10.96 2.95 5.59
N ALA A 38 11.79 2.25 4.81
CA ALA A 38 11.40 1.05 4.08
C ALA A 38 10.93 -0.07 5.00
N VAL A 39 11.61 -0.27 6.14
CA VAL A 39 11.21 -1.24 7.16
C VAL A 39 9.84 -0.87 7.76
N GLY A 40 9.64 0.39 8.14
CA GLY A 40 8.36 0.87 8.66
C GLY A 40 7.22 0.70 7.66
N GLU A 41 7.44 1.09 6.40
CA GLU A 41 6.48 0.89 5.31
C GLU A 41 6.14 -0.59 5.09
N GLY A 42 7.14 -1.49 5.18
CA GLY A 42 6.92 -2.94 5.08
C GLY A 42 5.98 -3.47 6.17
N SER A 43 6.20 -3.08 7.42
CA SER A 43 5.31 -3.45 8.54
C SER A 43 3.88 -2.93 8.33
N MET A 44 3.74 -1.70 7.84
CA MET A 44 2.41 -1.13 7.53
C MET A 44 1.71 -1.87 6.39
N ALA A 45 2.45 -2.24 5.33
CA ALA A 45 1.89 -3.00 4.21
C ALA A 45 1.31 -4.34 4.69
N VAL A 46 1.99 -5.06 5.58
CA VAL A 46 1.47 -6.31 6.16
C VAL A 46 0.17 -6.09 6.93
N GLN A 47 0.10 -5.05 7.77
CA GLN A 47 -1.13 -4.71 8.50
C GLN A 47 -2.29 -4.42 7.54
N PHE A 48 -2.06 -3.65 6.47
CA PHE A 48 -3.11 -3.35 5.49
C PHE A 48 -3.50 -4.54 4.62
N VAL A 49 -2.60 -5.49 4.37
CA VAL A 49 -2.95 -6.78 3.76
C VAL A 49 -3.96 -7.51 4.64
N HIS A 50 -3.72 -7.58 5.95
CA HIS A 50 -4.68 -8.21 6.87
C HIS A 50 -6.04 -7.49 6.87
N GLU A 51 -6.06 -6.16 6.89
CA GLU A 51 -7.32 -5.40 6.80
C GLU A 51 -8.03 -5.61 5.46
N TYR A 52 -7.29 -5.64 4.35
CA TYR A 52 -7.87 -5.90 3.03
C TYR A 52 -8.53 -7.29 2.96
N LEU A 53 -7.85 -8.32 3.48
CA LEU A 53 -8.38 -9.69 3.51
C LEU A 53 -9.66 -9.82 4.35
N LYS A 54 -9.85 -9.00 5.39
CA LYS A 54 -11.11 -8.97 6.16
C LYS A 54 -12.30 -8.43 5.35
N THR A 55 -12.03 -7.70 4.26
CA THR A 55 -13.03 -7.05 3.42
C THR A 55 -13.31 -7.78 2.11
N MET A 56 -12.62 -8.89 1.85
CA MET A 56 -12.90 -9.79 0.72
C MET A 56 -14.21 -10.54 0.90
#